data_AF-A0A967PHR9-F1
#
_entry.id   AF-A0A967PHR9-F1
#
_cell.length_a   1.000
_cell.length_b   1.000
_cell.length_c   1.000
_cell.angle_alpha   90.00
_cell.angle_beta   90.00
_cell.angle_gamma   90.00
#
_symmetry.space_group_name_H-M   'P 1'
#
loop_
_entity.id
_entity.type
_entity.pdbx_description
1 polymer ?
#
loop_
_entity_poly.entity_id
_entity_poly.type
_entity_poly.pdbx_seq_one_letter_code
_entity_poly.pdbx_strand_id
1 'polypeptide(L)' 'ITEPDYGSDAASMASTAEPDGDEFVLNGQKTWISNANIADWLLVFATVDRSAGREGITAFLVDRDTPGLDTKPIK' A
#
# COMPACT_ATOMS: atom_id res chain seq x y z
N ILE A 1 -1.78 5.95 -0.27
CA ILE A 1 -3.11 5.39 0.10
C ILE A 1 -3.98 5.14 -1.13
N THR A 2 -4.20 6.17 -1.97
CA THR A 2 -5.01 6.13 -3.20
C THR A 2 -4.59 5.03 -4.18
N GLU A 3 -5.58 4.38 -4.79
CA GLU A 3 -5.44 3.33 -5.80
C GLU A 3 -6.14 3.73 -7.11
N PRO A 4 -5.86 3.06 -8.24
CA PRO A 4 -6.49 3.38 -9.53
C PRO A 4 -8.02 3.48 -9.46
N ASP A 5 -8.66 2.55 -8.75
CA ASP A 5 -10.13 2.47 -8.63
C ASP A 5 -10.67 3.06 -7.30
N TYR A 6 -9.79 3.40 -6.35
CA TYR A 6 -10.18 3.83 -5.00
C TYR A 6 -9.47 5.11 -4.58
N GLY A 7 -10.17 6.24 -4.75
CA GLY A 7 -9.75 7.57 -4.29
C GLY A 7 -10.51 8.04 -3.05
N SER A 8 -11.70 8.60 -3.26
CA SER A 8 -12.56 9.10 -2.17
C SER A 8 -13.01 7.99 -1.20
N ASP A 9 -13.17 6.76 -1.71
CA ASP A 9 -13.49 5.58 -0.90
C ASP A 9 -12.24 4.71 -0.65
N ALA A 10 -11.27 5.29 0.07
CA ALA A 10 -10.01 4.62 0.37
C ALA A 10 -10.18 3.38 1.27
N ALA A 11 -11.29 3.27 2.01
CA ALA A 11 -11.54 2.11 2.88
C ALA A 11 -11.81 0.82 2.09
N SER A 12 -12.25 0.94 0.84
CA SER A 12 -12.54 -0.17 -0.07
C SER A 12 -11.33 -0.61 -0.90
N MET A 13 -10.12 -0.14 -0.54
CA MET A 13 -8.89 -0.42 -1.27
C MET A 13 -8.66 -1.92 -1.54
N ALA A 14 -8.10 -2.24 -2.70
CA ALA A 14 -7.77 -3.59 -3.11
C ALA A 14 -6.47 -4.10 -2.50
N SER A 15 -5.49 -3.22 -2.19
CA SER A 15 -4.21 -3.63 -1.60
C SER A 15 -4.39 -4.49 -0.35
N THR A 16 -3.68 -5.62 -0.30
CA THR A 16 -3.66 -6.54 0.83
C THR A 16 -2.29 -6.58 1.50
N ALA A 17 -2.27 -6.96 2.77
CA ALA A 17 -1.07 -7.32 3.50
C ALA A 17 -1.33 -8.63 4.24
N GLU A 18 -0.59 -9.68 3.90
CA GLU A 18 -0.74 -11.01 4.49
C GLU A 18 0.44 -11.30 5.42
N PRO A 19 0.22 -11.81 6.64
CA PRO A 19 1.32 -12.16 7.53
C PRO A 19 2.08 -13.36 6.97
N ASP A 20 3.42 -13.28 6.98
CA ASP A 20 4.35 -14.35 6.62
C ASP A 20 5.45 -14.43 7.68
N GLY A 21 5.24 -15.30 8.69
CA GLY A 21 6.15 -15.42 9.83
C GLY A 21 6.18 -14.14 10.68
N ASP A 22 7.33 -13.48 10.73
CA ASP A 22 7.58 -12.21 11.40
C ASP A 22 7.47 -10.99 10.47
N GLU A 23 7.12 -11.21 9.20
CA GLU A 23 6.97 -10.18 8.17
C GLU A 23 5.54 -10.10 7.64
N PHE A 24 5.29 -9.09 6.79
CA PHE A 24 4.05 -8.97 6.02
C PHE A 24 4.37 -8.86 4.53
N VAL A 25 3.65 -9.63 3.71
CA VAL A 25 3.72 -9.55 2.25
C VAL A 25 2.62 -8.61 1.76
N LEU A 26 3.03 -7.46 1.22
CA LEU A 26 2.11 -6.46 0.65
C LEU A 26 1.91 -6.71 -0.84
N ASN A 27 0.65 -6.66 -1.30
CA ASN A 27 0.30 -6.77 -2.71
C ASN A 27 -0.71 -5.70 -3.13
N GLY A 28 -0.47 -5.06 -4.27
CA GLY A 28 -1.41 -4.14 -4.89
C GLY A 28 -0.73 -2.99 -5.63
N GLN A 29 -1.52 -1.98 -6.01
CA GLN A 29 -1.05 -0.83 -6.77
C GLN A 29 -1.57 0.47 -6.15
N LYS A 30 -0.66 1.41 -5.91
CA LYS A 30 -0.99 2.77 -5.51
C LYS A 30 -0.82 3.74 -6.69
N THR A 31 -1.58 4.84 -6.66
CA THR A 31 -1.52 5.88 -7.70
C THR A 31 -1.57 7.28 -7.08
N TRP A 32 -1.16 8.29 -7.84
CA TRP A 32 -1.07 9.68 -7.41
C TRP A 32 -0.18 9.91 -6.16
N ILE A 33 0.86 9.09 -6.01
CA ILE A 33 1.75 9.15 -4.83
C ILE A 33 2.81 10.22 -5.04
N SER A 34 2.62 11.36 -4.37
CA SER A 34 3.60 12.45 -4.34
C SER A 34 4.96 11.95 -3.88
N ASN A 35 6.02 12.39 -4.55
CA ASN A 35 7.43 12.06 -4.26
C ASN A 35 7.78 10.56 -4.32
N ALA A 36 6.92 9.69 -4.85
CA ALA A 36 7.20 8.25 -4.91
C ALA A 36 8.53 7.90 -5.62
N ASN A 37 8.98 8.74 -6.55
CA ASN A 37 10.22 8.56 -7.30
C ASN A 37 11.49 8.99 -6.53
N ILE A 38 11.37 9.72 -5.43
CA ILE A 38 12.52 10.27 -4.68
C ILE A 38 12.49 9.96 -3.18
N ALA A 39 11.38 9.43 -2.65
CA ALA A 39 11.27 9.12 -1.22
C ALA A 39 12.05 7.85 -0.85
N ASP A 40 12.83 7.92 0.23
CA ASP A 40 13.52 6.76 0.81
C ASP A 40 12.55 5.80 1.50
N TRP A 41 11.43 6.34 1.99
CA TRP A 41 10.39 5.58 2.70
C TRP A 41 9.01 5.88 2.13
N LEU A 42 8.17 4.85 2.03
CA LEU A 42 6.77 4.97 1.65
C LEU A 42 5.88 4.51 2.80
N LEU A 43 4.92 5.36 3.18
CA LEU A 43 3.84 4.97 4.07
C LEU A 43 2.70 4.36 3.25
N VAL A 44 2.64 3.02 3.25
CA VAL A 44 1.69 2.23 2.46
C VAL A 44 0.54 1.77 3.34
N PHE A 45 -0.70 1.98 2.89
CA PHE A 45 -1.90 1.44 3.54
C PHE A 45 -2.38 0.21 2.77
N ALA A 46 -2.63 -0.88 3.49
CA ALA A 46 -3.13 -2.13 2.94
C ALA A 46 -4.06 -2.82 3.94
N THR A 47 -4.97 -3.65 3.43
CA THR A 47 -5.93 -4.38 4.25
C THR A 47 -5.33 -5.70 4.73
N VAL A 48 -5.24 -5.87 6.05
CA VAL A 48 -4.82 -7.11 6.71
C VAL A 48 -6.03 -8.02 6.98
N ASP A 49 -7.17 -7.43 7.35
CA ASP A 49 -8.40 -8.17 7.62
C ASP A 49 -9.63 -7.48 7.01
N ARG A 50 -10.14 -8.00 5.89
CA ARG A 50 -11.34 -7.43 5.25
C ARG A 50 -12.61 -7.58 6.10
N SER A 51 -12.67 -8.56 6.99
CA SER A 51 -13.84 -8.78 7.85
C SER A 51 -13.99 -7.70 8.93
N ALA A 52 -12.88 -7.09 9.34
CA ALA A 52 -12.84 -5.95 10.25
C ALA A 52 -13.17 -4.60 9.59
N GLY A 53 -13.40 -4.58 8.27
CA GLY A 53 -13.68 -3.35 7.52
C GLY A 53 -12.54 -2.34 7.66
N ARG A 54 -12.87 -1.11 8.06
CA ARG A 54 -11.86 -0.02 8.23
C ARG A 54 -10.80 -0.33 9.28
N GLU A 55 -11.16 -1.05 10.35
CA GLU A 55 -10.23 -1.41 11.43
C GLU A 55 -9.21 -2.48 10.97
N GLY A 56 -9.48 -3.16 9.85
CA GLY A 56 -8.54 -4.10 9.25
C GLY A 56 -7.47 -3.48 8.36
N ILE A 57 -7.47 -2.15 8.19
CA ILE A 57 -6.50 -1.42 7.37
C ILE A 57 -5.31 -1.04 8.25
N THR A 58 -4.11 -1.41 7.81
CA THR A 58 -2.86 -1.12 8.52
C THR A 58 -1.95 -0.25 7.67
N ALA A 59 -1.22 0.66 8.33
CA ALA A 59 -0.16 1.45 7.70
C ALA A 59 1.19 0.75 7.91
N PHE A 60 1.94 0.62 6.83
CA PHE A 60 3.26 0.00 6.76
C PHE A 60 4.27 1.06 6.31
N LEU A 61 5.40 1.11 7.01
CA LEU A 61 6.55 1.88 6.55
C LEU A 61 7.42 0.96 5.71
N VAL A 62 7.52 1.24 4.41
CA VAL A 62 8.23 0.41 3.44
C VAL A 62 9.47 1.15 2.95
N ASP A 63 10.63 0.50 3.06
CA ASP A 63 11.90 1.02 2.54
C ASP A 63 11.88 0.99 1.00
N ARG A 64 12.44 2.02 0.36
CA ARG A 64 12.52 2.11 -1.11
C ARG A 64 13.19 0.90 -1.76
N ASP A 65 14.15 0.29 -1.09
CA ASP A 65 14.92 -0.83 -1.62
C ASP A 65 14.28 -2.19 -1.33
N THR A 66 13.06 -2.21 -0.75
CA THR A 66 12.30 -3.45 -0.50
C THR A 66 12.03 -4.20 -1.81
N PRO A 67 12.44 -5.48 -1.93
CA PRO A 67 12.20 -6.26 -3.14
C PRO A 67 10.72 -6.32 -3.53
N GLY A 68 10.43 -6.11 -4.81
CA GLY A 68 9.07 -6.09 -5.35
C GLY A 68 8.41 -4.70 -5.39
N LEU A 69 9.00 -3.69 -4.76
CA LEU A 69 8.56 -2.30 -4.90
C LEU A 69 9.07 -1.72 -6.24
N ASP A 70 8.16 -1.27 -7.10
CA ASP A 70 8.44 -0.54 -8.33
C ASP A 70 7.65 0.79 -8.33
N THR A 71 8.30 1.87 -8.74
CA THR A 71 7.66 3.19 -8.89
C THR A 71 7.81 3.70 -10.32
N LYS A 72 6.70 4.09 -10.95
CA LYS A 72 6.68 4.66 -12.32
C LYS A 72 5.97 6.00 -12.33
N PRO A 73 6.48 7.02 -13.06
CA PRO A 73 5.72 8.22 -13.34
C PRO A 73 4.42 7.89 -14.07
N ILE A 74 3.32 8.54 -13.66
CA ILE A 74 2.05 8.47 -14.38
C ILE A 74 2.19 9.35 -15.62
N LYS A 75 1.91 8.79 -16.79
CA LYS A 75 1.84 9.50 -18.08
C LYS A 75 0.40 9.77 -18.46
#